data_AF-A0A5R2MTJ1-F1
#
_entry.id   AF-A0A5R2MTJ1-F1
#
_cell.length_a   1.000
_cell.length_b   1.000
_cell.length_c   1.000
_cell.angle_alpha   90.00
_cell.angle_beta   90.00
_cell.angle_gamma   90.00
#
_symmetry.space_group_name_H-M   'P 1'
#
loop_
_entity.id
_entity.type
_entity.pdbx_description
1 polymer ?
#
loop_
_entity_poly.entity_id
_entity_poly.type
_entity_poly.pdbx_seq_one_letter_code
_entity_poly.pdbx_strand_id
1 'polypeptide(L)' 'DEALEAFKLTTRVEGIIPALESAHAIAHAVKIVPAMDKDQIVIVNLSGRGDKDVHTVASMLGMEI' A
#
# COMPACT_ATOMS: atom_id res chain seq x y z
N ASP A 1 11.46 -0.54 -2.58
CA ASP A 1 10.52 -0.17 -3.65
C ASP A 1 9.34 0.56 -3.03
N GLU A 2 8.79 1.57 -3.69
CA GLU A 2 7.77 2.47 -3.13
C GLU A 2 6.45 1.74 -2.85
N ALA A 3 6.09 0.78 -3.70
CA ALA A 3 4.92 -0.08 -3.49
C ALA A 3 5.07 -0.92 -2.21
N LEU A 4 6.28 -1.39 -1.90
CA LEU A 4 6.54 -2.18 -0.69
C LEU A 4 6.41 -1.33 0.59
N GLU A 5 6.85 -0.08 0.55
CA GLU A 5 6.64 0.86 1.67
C GLU A 5 5.15 1.19 1.84
N ALA A 6 4.43 1.42 0.75
CA ALA A 6 2.99 1.67 0.79
C ALA A 6 2.19 0.45 1.30
N PHE A 7 2.59 -0.77 0.91
CA PHE A 7 2.01 -2.01 1.44
C PHE A 7 2.16 -2.07 2.96
N LYS A 8 3.37 -1.85 3.48
CA LYS A 8 3.65 -1.84 4.92
C LYS A 8 2.88 -0.74 5.64
N LEU A 9 2.84 0.47 5.07
CA LEU A 9 2.14 1.61 5.64
C LEU A 9 0.64 1.30 5.79
N THR A 10 0.00 0.83 4.72
CA THR A 10 -1.44 0.51 4.71
C THR A 10 -1.76 -0.59 5.70
N THR A 11 -0.95 -1.65 5.73
CA THR A 11 -1.12 -2.76 6.67
C THR A 11 -0.98 -2.31 8.12
N ARG A 12 0.01 -1.45 8.41
CA ARG A 12 0.29 -0.98 9.77
C ARG A 12 -0.74 0.02 10.29
N VAL A 13 -1.19 0.94 9.44
CA VAL A 13 -2.05 2.07 9.85
C VAL A 13 -3.52 1.70 9.78
N GLU A 14 -3.94 1.00 8.72
CA GLU A 14 -5.36 0.70 8.46
C GLU A 14 -5.72 -0.76 8.75
N GLY A 15 -4.75 -1.64 9.00
CA GLY A 15 -5.01 -3.07 9.20
C GLY A 15 -5.46 -3.81 7.94
N ILE A 16 -5.33 -3.18 6.77
CA ILE A 16 -5.68 -3.74 5.47
C ILE A 16 -4.41 -4.24 4.78
N ILE A 17 -4.42 -5.48 4.31
CA ILE A 17 -3.33 -6.06 3.52
C ILE A 17 -3.66 -5.86 2.03
N PRO A 18 -3.15 -4.80 1.35
CA PRO A 18 -3.49 -4.55 -0.05
C PRO A 18 -2.74 -5.53 -0.97
N ALA A 19 -3.32 -5.84 -2.14
CA ALA A 19 -2.53 -6.47 -3.21
C ALA A 19 -1.35 -5.58 -3.61
N LEU A 20 -0.25 -6.16 -4.09
CA LEU A 20 0.93 -5.38 -4.50
C LEU A 20 0.61 -4.38 -5.62
N GLU A 21 -0.30 -4.69 -6.53
CA GLU A 21 -0.79 -3.77 -7.56
C GLU A 21 -1.52 -2.58 -6.96
N SER A 22 -2.33 -2.80 -5.91
CA SER A 22 -3.02 -1.72 -5.19
C SER A 22 -2.04 -0.84 -4.41
N ALA A 23 -0.97 -1.43 -3.87
CA ALA A 23 0.06 -0.70 -3.15
C ALA A 23 0.79 0.33 -4.02
N HIS A 24 0.90 0.12 -5.34
CA HIS A 24 1.42 1.13 -6.26
C HIS A 24 0.55 2.39 -6.31
N ALA A 25 -0.78 2.23 -6.34
CA ALA A 25 -1.70 3.36 -6.33
C ALA A 25 -1.61 4.15 -5.01
N ILE A 26 -1.49 3.44 -3.88
CA ILE A 26 -1.30 4.05 -2.56
C ILE A 26 0.04 4.77 -2.48
N ALA A 27 1.12 4.18 -2.99
CA ALA A 27 2.45 4.81 -3.03
C ALA A 27 2.42 6.15 -3.77
N HIS A 28 1.70 6.22 -4.88
CA HIS A 28 1.51 7.47 -5.60
C HIS A 28 0.64 8.47 -4.81
N ALA A 29 -0.47 8.01 -4.22
CA ALA A 29 -1.36 8.84 -3.43
C ALA A 29 -0.63 9.50 -2.25
N VAL A 30 0.19 8.74 -1.51
CA VAL A 30 0.99 9.24 -0.36
C VAL A 30 1.92 10.39 -0.76
N LYS A 31 2.36 10.46 -2.02
CA LYS A 31 3.21 11.54 -2.51
C LYS A 31 2.43 12.80 -2.89
N ILE A 32 1.28 12.64 -3.53
CA ILE A 32 0.55 13.78 -4.13
C ILE A 32 -0.47 14.39 -3.17
N VAL A 33 -1.12 13.57 -2.34
CA VAL A 33 -2.21 14.01 -1.45
C VAL A 33 -1.76 15.07 -0.43
N PRO A 34 -0.55 15.03 0.14
CA PRO A 34 -0.10 16.07 1.07
C PRO A 34 -0.03 17.48 0.48
N ALA A 35 0.03 17.61 -0.85
CA ALA A 35 0.06 18.89 -1.56
C ALA A 35 -1.33 19.38 -2.01
N MET A 36 -2.38 18.59 -1.77
CA MET A 36 -3.78 18.92 -2.11
C MET A 36 -4.45 19.72 -0.99
N ASP A 37 -5.52 20.44 -1.33
CA ASP A 37 -6.34 21.13 -0.32
C ASP A 37 -7.13 20.11 0.52
N LYS A 38 -7.36 20.44 1.79
CA LYS A 38 -7.95 19.51 2.78
C LYS A 38 -9.40 19.11 2.50
N ASP A 39 -10.11 19.87 1.68
CA ASP A 39 -11.49 19.64 1.27
C ASP A 39 -11.61 18.79 -0.02
N GLN A 40 -10.48 18.52 -0.69
CA GLN A 40 -10.47 17.63 -1.84
C GLN A 40 -10.56 16.16 -1.41
N ILE A 41 -11.37 15.39 -2.13
CA ILE A 41 -11.56 13.95 -1.88
C ILE A 41 -10.79 13.15 -2.92
N VAL A 42 -10.00 12.17 -2.46
CA VAL A 42 -9.28 11.22 -3.31
C VAL A 42 -9.83 9.82 -3.08
N ILE A 43 -10.16 9.14 -4.18
CA ILE A 43 -10.61 7.75 -4.16
C ILE A 43 -9.50 6.89 -4.76
N VAL A 44 -8.98 5.97 -3.96
CA VAL A 44 -8.01 4.97 -4.41
C VAL A 44 -8.72 3.62 -4.47
N ASN A 45 -8.64 2.96 -5.64
CA ASN A 45 -9.20 1.63 -5.80
C ASN A 45 -8.26 0.56 -5.23
N LEU A 46 -8.71 -0.19 -4.24
CA LEU A 46 -8.05 -1.44 -3.81
C LEU A 46 -8.58 -2.58 -4.69
N SER A 47 -7.87 -2.85 -5.78
CA SER A 47 -8.24 -3.87 -6.77
C SER A 47 -8.28 -5.30 -6.20
N GLY A 48 -7.58 -5.56 -5.09
CA GLY A 48 -7.54 -6.87 -4.47
C GLY A 48 -6.86 -6.88 -3.11
N ARG A 49 -6.94 -8.05 -2.46
CA ARG A 49 -6.30 -8.34 -1.17
C ARG A 49 -4.93 -8.99 -1.37
N GLY A 50 -4.00 -8.70 -0.47
CA GLY A 50 -2.60 -9.15 -0.55
C GLY A 50 -2.31 -10.50 0.10
N ASP A 51 -3.30 -11.28 0.53
CA ASP A 51 -3.09 -12.58 1.21
C ASP A 51 -2.15 -13.52 0.44
N LYS A 52 -2.25 -13.51 -0.91
CA LYS A 52 -1.41 -14.34 -1.79
C LYS A 52 0.03 -13.82 -1.89
N ASP A 53 0.23 -12.54 -1.63
CA ASP A 53 1.50 -11.85 -1.82
C ASP A 53 2.34 -11.85 -0.54
N VAL A 54 1.78 -12.26 0.60
CA VAL A 54 2.44 -12.19 1.92
C VAL A 54 3.80 -12.92 1.94
N HIS A 55 3.90 -14.12 1.36
CA HIS A 55 5.17 -14.85 1.31
C HIS A 55 6.22 -14.14 0.44
N THR A 56 5.79 -13.62 -0.71
CA THR A 56 6.66 -12.86 -1.62
C THR A 56 7.16 -11.59 -0.95
N VAL A 57 6.26 -10.85 -0.30
CA VAL A 57 6.56 -9.63 0.44
C VAL A 57 7.50 -9.89 1.61
N ALA A 58 7.27 -10.94 2.38
CA ALA A 58 8.16 -11.28 3.50
C ALA A 58 9.55 -11.66 3.02
N SER A 59 9.66 -12.45 1.94
CA SER A 59 10.95 -12.74 1.32
C SER A 59 11.67 -11.46 0.87
N MET A 60 10.95 -10.51 0.24
CA MET A 60 11.50 -9.20 -0.14
C MET A 60 11.91 -8.35 1.07
N LEU A 61 11.29 -8.56 2.23
CA LEU A 61 11.60 -7.87 3.48
C LEU A 61 12.65 -8.62 4.33
N GLY A 62 13.14 -9.77 3.88
CA GLY A 62 14.06 -10.60 4.66
C GLY A 62 13.44 -11.18 5.93
N MET A 63 12.12 -11.37 5.94
CA MET A 63 11.37 -11.99 7.03
C MET A 63 11.09 -13.46 6.73
N GLU A 64 11.29 -14.33 7.72
CA GLU A 64 10.78 -15.70 7.68
C GLU A 64 9.37 -15.75 8.30
N ILE A 65 8.42 -16.35 7.58
CA ILE A 65 7.04 -16.61 8.02
C ILE A 65 6.66 -18.05 7.75
#